data_AF-A0A7V1ZJQ1-F1
#
_entry.id   AF-A0A7V1ZJQ1-F1
#
_cell.length_a   1.000
_cell.length_b   1.000
_cell.length_c   1.000
_cell.angle_alpha   90.00
_cell.angle_beta   90.00
_cell.angle_gamma   90.00
#
_symmetry.space_group_name_H-M   'P 1'
#
loop_
_entity.id
_entity.type
_entity.pdbx_description
1 polymer ?
#
loop_
_entity_poly.entity_id
_entity_poly.type
_entity_poly.pdbx_seq_one_letter_code
_entity_poly.pdbx_strand_id
1 'polypeptide(L)'
;IAVRMVWEVFSYLGHSIPIIGVGGIYDTDSALQHILAGAVCVQVGTANFFDPYAPLRIIEGIEEYMRQKSVENFTDLVGKAHQLVVR
;
A
#
# COMPACT_ATOMS: atom_id res chain seq x y z
N ILE A 1 -4.30 -4.53 12.05
CA ILE A 1 -4.89 -3.29 12.60
C ILE A 1 -4.59 -2.08 11.70
N ALA A 2 -3.32 -1.77 11.41
CA ALA A 2 -2.94 -0.60 10.59
C ALA A 2 -3.68 -0.51 9.23
N VAL A 3 -3.71 -1.59 8.45
CA VAL A 3 -4.46 -1.67 7.18
C VAL A 3 -5.96 -1.34 7.36
N ARG A 4 -6.60 -1.85 8.42
CA ARG A 4 -8.02 -1.55 8.72
C ARG A 4 -8.22 -0.07 8.98
N MET A 5 -7.33 0.55 9.76
CA MET A 5 -7.41 1.99 10.06
C MET A 5 -7.27 2.82 8.79
N VAL A 6 -6.34 2.46 7.90
CA VAL A 6 -6.19 3.12 6.59
C VAL A 6 -7.47 2.97 5.77
N TRP A 7 -8.02 1.75 5.71
CA TRP A 7 -9.27 1.47 5.00
C TRP A 7 -10.43 2.30 5.54
N GLU A 8 -10.66 2.33 6.86
CA GLU A 8 -11.74 3.06 7.49
C GLU A 8 -11.65 4.57 7.23
N VAL A 9 -10.45 5.14 7.35
CA VAL A 9 -10.20 6.57 7.08
C VAL A 9 -10.42 6.89 5.60
N PHE A 10 -9.92 6.05 4.69
CA PHE A 10 -10.10 6.24 3.26
C PHE A 10 -11.57 6.09 2.84
N SER A 11 -12.32 5.14 3.41
CA SER A 11 -13.76 4.99 3.14
C SER A 11 -14.56 6.24 3.50
N TYR A 12 -14.12 7.00 4.51
CA TYR A 12 -14.80 8.21 4.94
C TYR A 12 -14.35 9.47 4.18
N LEU A 13 -13.04 9.61 3.91
CA LEU A 13 -12.46 10.84 3.36
C LEU A 13 -12.17 10.76 1.85
N GLY A 14 -12.09 9.56 1.30
CA GLY A 14 -11.66 9.31 -0.07
C GLY A 14 -10.29 9.93 -0.36
N HIS A 15 -10.14 10.50 -1.55
CA HIS A 15 -8.90 11.17 -1.98
C HIS A 15 -8.73 12.60 -1.42
N SER A 16 -9.63 13.06 -0.54
CA SER A 16 -9.59 14.44 -0.04
C SER A 16 -8.39 14.68 0.87
N ILE A 17 -7.89 13.65 1.55
CA ILE A 17 -6.76 13.72 2.48
C ILE A 17 -5.77 12.59 2.16
N PRO A 18 -4.51 12.90 1.80
CA PRO A 18 -3.49 11.88 1.58
C PRO A 18 -3.17 11.11 2.87
N ILE A 19 -3.13 9.77 2.79
CA ILE A 19 -2.86 8.89 3.93
C ILE A 19 -1.47 8.27 3.80
N ILE A 20 -0.66 8.37 4.86
CA ILE A 20 0.61 7.65 4.99
C ILE A 20 0.38 6.40 5.85
N GLY A 21 0.54 5.22 5.26
CA GLY A 21 0.38 3.94 5.96
C GLY A 21 1.59 3.63 6.84
N VAL A 22 1.37 3.37 8.12
CA VAL A 22 2.44 3.05 9.09
C VAL A 22 2.03 1.86 9.95
N GLY A 23 2.96 0.93 10.14
CA GLY A 23 2.84 -0.16 11.10
C GLY A 23 2.73 -1.54 10.46
N GLY A 24 3.71 -2.41 10.77
CA GLY A 24 3.71 -3.80 10.30
C GLY A 24 4.01 -3.96 8.81
N ILE A 25 4.75 -3.03 8.20
CA ILE A 25 5.23 -3.14 6.82
C ILE A 25 6.65 -3.71 6.84
N TYR A 26 6.82 -4.90 6.27
CA TYR A 26 8.10 -5.63 6.25
C TYR A 26 8.35 -6.35 4.93
N ASP A 27 7.37 -6.37 4.02
CA ASP A 27 7.44 -6.99 2.70
C ASP A 27 6.50 -6.29 1.70
N THR A 28 6.56 -6.71 0.45
CA THR A 28 5.75 -6.16 -0.65
C THR A 28 4.25 -6.27 -0.37
N ASP A 29 3.80 -7.42 0.14
CA ASP A 29 2.37 -7.68 0.37
C ASP A 29 1.80 -6.77 1.46
N SER A 30 2.52 -6.59 2.58
CA SER A 30 2.12 -5.68 3.65
C SER A 30 2.10 -4.21 3.17
N ALA A 31 3.01 -3.80 2.29
CA ALA A 31 2.98 -2.48 1.67
C ALA A 31 1.78 -2.33 0.72
N LEU A 32 1.57 -3.28 -0.19
CA LEU A 32 0.44 -3.28 -1.13
C LEU A 32 -0.91 -3.26 -0.40
N GLN A 33 -1.06 -3.99 0.70
CA GLN A 33 -2.29 -3.95 1.50
C GLN A 33 -2.63 -2.53 1.97
N HIS A 34 -1.64 -1.75 2.43
CA HIS A 34 -1.87 -0.36 2.82
C HIS A 34 -2.24 0.51 1.63
N ILE A 35 -1.54 0.35 0.51
CA ILE A 35 -1.78 1.13 -0.72
C ILE A 35 -3.18 0.87 -1.27
N LEU A 36 -3.52 -0.41 -1.46
CA LEU A 36 -4.83 -0.86 -1.93
C LEU A 36 -5.96 -0.44 -0.98
N ALA A 37 -5.69 -0.36 0.33
CA ALA A 37 -6.64 0.15 1.32
C ALA A 37 -6.82 1.68 1.27
N GLY A 38 -5.91 2.45 0.68
CA GLY A 38 -6.04 3.91 0.53
C GLY A 38 -4.80 4.74 0.84
N ALA A 39 -3.67 4.12 1.25
CA ALA A 39 -2.44 4.86 1.50
C ALA A 39 -1.78 5.32 0.20
N VAL A 40 -1.31 6.57 0.15
CA VAL A 40 -0.54 7.10 -0.99
C VAL A 40 0.96 6.82 -0.86
N CYS A 41 1.42 6.52 0.36
CA CYS A 41 2.77 6.08 0.64
C CYS A 41 2.80 5.26 1.95
N VAL A 42 3.90 4.57 2.19
CA VAL A 42 4.09 3.72 3.37
C VAL A 42 5.40 4.02 4.09
N GLN A 43 5.42 3.85 5.41
CA GLN A 43 6.64 3.95 6.22
C GLN A 43 7.15 2.57 6.63
N VAL A 44 8.40 2.29 6.32
CA VAL A 44 9.13 1.10 6.78
C VAL A 44 10.02 1.51 7.96
N GLY A 45 9.69 1.00 9.14
CA GLY A 45 10.39 1.32 10.40
C GLY A 45 11.07 0.09 10.99
N THR A 46 10.31 -0.75 11.70
CA THR A 46 10.84 -1.92 12.42
C THR A 46 11.62 -2.87 11.52
N ALA A 47 11.20 -3.04 10.27
CA ALA A 47 11.88 -3.91 9.31
C ALA A 47 13.34 -3.51 9.06
N ASN A 48 13.65 -2.20 9.09
CA ASN A 48 15.01 -1.72 8.86
C ASN A 48 16.02 -2.22 9.91
N PHE A 49 15.56 -2.60 11.12
CA PHE A 49 16.45 -3.07 12.17
C PHE A 49 16.99 -4.47 11.91
N PHE A 50 16.20 -5.35 11.30
CA PHE A 50 16.61 -6.71 10.97
C PHE A 50 16.95 -6.88 9.49
N ASP A 51 16.53 -5.95 8.64
CA ASP A 51 16.77 -5.97 7.21
C ASP A 51 16.77 -4.55 6.61
N PRO A 52 17.94 -3.90 6.50
CA PRO A 52 18.03 -2.53 5.99
C PRO A 52 17.69 -2.41 4.50
N TYR A 53 17.63 -3.52 3.77
CA TYR A 53 17.24 -3.57 2.36
C TYR A 53 15.75 -3.81 2.17
N ALA A 54 14.97 -3.99 3.24
CA ALA A 54 13.52 -4.18 3.14
C ALA A 54 12.81 -3.10 2.30
N PRO A 55 13.11 -1.79 2.44
CA PRO A 55 12.48 -0.78 1.60
C PRO A 55 12.76 -0.96 0.10
N LEU A 56 13.98 -1.34 -0.28
CA LEU A 56 14.34 -1.54 -1.69
C LEU A 56 13.63 -2.76 -2.27
N ARG A 57 13.59 -3.88 -1.53
CA ARG A 57 12.86 -5.07 -2.00
C ARG A 57 11.35 -4.84 -2.11
N ILE A 58 10.78 -4.01 -1.23
CA ILE A 58 9.38 -3.59 -1.32
C ILE A 58 9.14 -2.81 -2.61
N ILE A 59 10.01 -1.85 -2.95
CA ILE A 59 9.92 -1.08 -4.19
C ILE A 59 9.96 -2.02 -5.41
N GLU A 60 10.96 -2.88 -5.49
CA GLU A 60 11.12 -3.86 -6.59
C GLU A 60 9.91 -4.78 -6.72
N GLY A 61 9.37 -5.26 -5.59
CA GLY A 61 8.19 -6.11 -5.57
C GLY A 61 6.91 -5.39 -5.99
N ILE A 62 6.75 -4.11 -5.64
CA ILE A 62 5.61 -3.29 -6.10
C ILE A 62 5.70 -3.08 -7.61
N GLU A 63 6.87 -2.74 -8.13
CA GLU A 63 7.09 -2.60 -9.59
C GLU A 63 6.78 -3.90 -10.34
N GLU A 64 7.21 -5.04 -9.79
CA GLU A 64 6.89 -6.35 -10.35
C GLU A 64 5.39 -6.66 -10.29
N TYR A 65 4.73 -6.36 -9.18
CA TYR A 65 3.28 -6.48 -9.07
C TYR A 65 2.56 -5.65 -10.13
N MET A 66 2.98 -4.39 -10.33
CA MET A 66 2.42 -3.51 -11.35
C MET A 66 2.60 -4.07 -12.76
N ARG A 67 3.79 -4.59 -13.10
CA ARG A 67 4.04 -5.28 -14.38
C ARG A 67 3.11 -6.48 -14.56
N GLN A 68 3.03 -7.36 -13.58
CA GLN A 68 2.19 -8.57 -13.63
C GLN A 68 0.70 -8.27 -13.77
N LYS A 69 0.24 -7.15 -13.21
CA LYS A 69 -1.16 -6.70 -13.27
C LYS A 69 -1.44 -5.73 -14.41
N SER A 70 -0.44 -5.41 -15.24
CA SER A 70 -0.56 -4.40 -16.30
C SER A 70 -1.08 -3.05 -15.78
N VAL A 71 -0.60 -2.65 -14.60
CA VAL A 71 -0.90 -1.35 -14.00
C VAL A 71 0.19 -0.37 -14.40
N GLU A 72 -0.18 0.69 -15.12
CA GLU A 72 0.78 1.69 -15.62
C GLU A 72 1.10 2.75 -14.57
N ASN A 73 0.10 3.23 -13.82
CA ASN A 73 0.28 4.27 -12.82
C ASN A 73 0.12 3.72 -11.41
N PHE A 74 1.08 4.01 -10.52
CA PHE A 74 1.02 3.62 -9.12
C PHE A 74 -0.25 4.15 -8.42
N THR A 75 -0.71 5.35 -8.80
CA THR A 75 -1.92 5.98 -8.26
C THR A 75 -3.18 5.13 -8.50
N ASP A 76 -3.19 4.27 -9.52
CA ASP A 76 -4.33 3.38 -9.82
C ASP A 76 -4.49 2.27 -8.78
N LEU A 77 -3.46 2.02 -7.97
CA LEU A 77 -3.51 1.10 -6.83
C LEU A 77 -4.14 1.74 -5.59
N VAL A 78 -4.04 3.06 -5.42
CA VAL A 78 -4.46 3.74 -4.19
C VAL A 78 -5.96 3.60 -4.00
N GLY A 79 -6.37 2.92 -2.93
CA GLY A 79 -7.79 2.73 -2.61
C GLY A 79 -8.52 1.73 -3.51
N LYS A 80 -7.80 0.95 -4.33
CA LYS A 80 -8.42 -0.01 -5.27
C LYS A 80 -9.31 -1.05 -4.57
N ALA A 81 -9.05 -1.39 -3.31
CA ALA A 81 -9.85 -2.34 -2.53
C ALA A 81 -11.27 -1.84 -2.18
N HIS A 82 -11.57 -0.55 -2.40
CA HIS A 82 -12.91 0.01 -2.19
C HIS A 82 -13.84 -0.14 -3.41
N GLN A 83 -13.30 -0.57 -4.56
CA GLN A 83 -14.09 -0.74 -5.79
C GLN A 83 -14.74 -2.12 -5.81
N LEU A 84 -16.07 -2.17 -5.96
CA LEU A 84 -16.81 -3.40 -6.19
C LEU A 84 -16.47 -3.95 -7.58
N VAL A 85 -15.86 -5.13 -7.62
CA VAL A 85 -15.73 -5.89 -8.88
C VAL A 85 -17.03 -6.63 -9.10
N VAL A 86 -17.95 -6.03 -9.88
CA VAL A 86 -19.07 -6.77 -10.45
C VAL A 86 -18.52 -7.58 -11.62
N ARG A 87 -18.48 -8.90 -11.48
CA ARG A 87 -18.23 -9.83 -12.58
C ARG A 87 -19.52 -10.17 -13.31
#